data_AF-M7AFV8-F1
#
_entry.id   AF-M7AFV8-F1
#
_cell.length_a   1.000
_cell.length_b   1.000
_cell.length_c   1.000
_cell.angle_alpha   90.00
_cell.angle_beta   90.00
_cell.angle_gamma   90.00
#
_symmetry.space_group_name_H-M   'P 1'
#
loop_
_entity.id
_entity.type
_entity.pdbx_description
1 polymer ?
#
loop_
_entity_poly.entity_id
_entity_poly.type
_entity_poly.pdbx_seq_one_letter_code
_entity_poly.pdbx_strand_id
1 'polypeptide(L)'
;MPILPDWVHYTFPPKIHFEADCGYKVGNFVKNIGSRTVIFSTQQELENMDELSVIKTSLEKHIDGVILYDDIAKEPSPEELDTAAYFAKIANADCIIGYGSYESISMAKLIALLITNDIFAEDMINDRKLKLKKPIPLILIPTHPVFGLECSPISTILLGDEKITRYFSHELLFPELIIADPKISSFMSS
;
A
#
# COMPACT_ATOMS: atom_id res chain seq x y z
N MET A 1 -9.63 27.92 20.66
CA MET A 1 -9.59 26.45 20.59
C MET A 1 -10.90 26.03 19.93
N PRO A 2 -10.89 25.30 18.80
CA PRO A 2 -12.14 24.86 18.19
C PRO A 2 -12.87 23.95 19.19
N ILE A 3 -14.15 24.23 19.43
CA ILE A 3 -15.03 23.40 20.24
C ILE A 3 -15.32 22.16 19.40
N LEU A 4 -14.77 21.02 19.78
CA LEU A 4 -15.12 19.75 19.15
C LEU A 4 -16.61 19.47 19.41
N PRO A 5 -17.36 18.96 18.43
CA PRO A 5 -18.74 18.53 18.67
C PRO A 5 -18.77 17.41 19.72
N ASP A 6 -19.89 17.29 20.45
CA ASP A 6 -20.10 16.24 21.47
C ASP A 6 -20.20 14.81 20.90
N TRP A 7 -20.03 14.65 19.58
CA TRP A 7 -20.16 13.39 18.87
C TRP A 7 -19.15 13.27 17.73
N VAL A 8 -18.80 12.03 17.38
CA VAL A 8 -17.88 11.71 16.28
C VAL A 8 -18.41 10.51 15.49
N HIS A 9 -18.22 10.52 14.17
CA HIS A 9 -18.38 9.33 13.35
C HIS A 9 -17.05 8.57 13.31
N TYR A 10 -17.06 7.32 13.77
CA TYR A 10 -15.90 6.44 13.75
C TYR A 10 -16.15 5.26 12.81
N THR A 11 -15.24 5.04 11.87
CA THR A 11 -15.28 3.93 10.92
C THR A 11 -13.90 3.30 10.87
N PHE A 12 -13.85 1.97 11.04
CA PHE A 12 -12.63 1.17 10.92
C PHE A 12 -12.88 0.04 9.92
N PRO A 13 -12.77 0.31 8.61
CA PRO A 13 -13.16 -0.65 7.58
C PRO A 13 -12.16 -1.77 7.24
N PRO A 14 -10.82 -1.66 7.47
CA PRO A 14 -9.89 -2.72 7.05
C PRO A 14 -10.19 -4.08 7.70
N LYS A 15 -10.13 -5.15 6.90
CA LYS A 15 -10.01 -6.51 7.44
C LYS A 15 -8.54 -6.78 7.79
N ILE A 16 -8.29 -7.29 8.98
CA ILE A 16 -6.94 -7.66 9.42
C ILE A 16 -6.86 -9.17 9.57
N HIS A 17 -5.92 -9.78 8.86
CA HIS A 17 -5.47 -11.14 9.09
C HIS A 17 -4.12 -11.08 9.82
N PHE A 18 -4.11 -11.51 11.08
CA PHE A 18 -2.91 -11.54 11.91
C PHE A 18 -2.56 -12.99 12.23
N GLU A 19 -1.48 -13.49 11.65
CA GLU A 19 -1.07 -14.89 11.81
C GLU A 19 0.45 -15.00 11.63
N ALA A 20 1.12 -15.67 12.54
CA ALA A 20 2.55 -15.93 12.44
C ALA A 20 2.83 -16.97 11.35
N ASP A 21 3.87 -16.72 10.54
CA ASP A 21 4.30 -17.64 9.48
C ASP A 21 3.17 -17.89 8.46
N CYS A 22 2.58 -16.84 7.92
CA CYS A 22 1.47 -16.90 6.98
C CYS A 22 1.85 -16.47 5.55
N GLY A 23 3.11 -16.12 5.27
CA GLY A 23 3.61 -15.77 3.93
C GLY A 23 3.24 -16.80 2.85
N TYR A 24 3.36 -18.10 3.15
CA TYR A 24 2.99 -19.18 2.23
C TYR A 24 1.46 -19.33 2.00
N LYS A 25 0.63 -18.65 2.79
CA LYS A 25 -0.85 -18.64 2.66
C LYS A 25 -1.37 -17.40 1.94
N VAL A 26 -0.54 -16.39 1.66
CA VAL A 26 -0.99 -15.10 1.10
C VAL A 26 -1.87 -15.27 -0.14
N GLY A 27 -1.51 -16.16 -1.06
CA GLY A 27 -2.33 -16.45 -2.24
C GLY A 27 -3.75 -16.91 -1.93
N ASN A 28 -3.97 -17.64 -0.82
CA ASN A 28 -5.32 -18.05 -0.39
C ASN A 28 -6.19 -16.88 0.05
N PHE A 29 -5.59 -15.83 0.59
CA PHE A 29 -6.32 -14.64 1.00
C PHE A 29 -6.62 -13.75 -0.22
N VAL A 30 -5.63 -13.56 -1.10
CA VAL A 30 -5.71 -12.65 -2.25
C VAL A 30 -6.64 -13.16 -3.36
N LYS A 31 -6.74 -14.48 -3.59
CA LYS A 31 -7.59 -15.05 -4.66
C LYS A 31 -9.08 -14.69 -4.59
N ASN A 32 -9.57 -14.26 -3.42
CA ASN A 32 -10.96 -13.82 -3.25
C ASN A 32 -11.13 -12.30 -3.44
N ILE A 33 -10.03 -11.57 -3.65
CA ILE A 33 -9.97 -10.11 -3.79
C ILE A 33 -9.67 -9.73 -5.24
N GLY A 34 -8.67 -10.38 -5.85
CA GLY A 34 -8.28 -10.14 -7.24
C GLY A 34 -7.53 -11.33 -7.84
N SER A 35 -7.35 -11.29 -9.16
CA SER A 35 -6.72 -12.34 -9.96
C SER A 35 -5.38 -11.92 -10.57
N ARG A 36 -5.08 -10.62 -10.62
CA ARG A 36 -3.85 -10.07 -11.21
C ARG A 36 -3.35 -8.91 -10.36
N THR A 37 -2.20 -9.09 -9.72
CA THR A 37 -1.65 -8.11 -8.78
C THR A 37 -0.30 -7.57 -9.22
N VAL A 38 -0.07 -6.29 -8.89
CA VAL A 38 1.27 -5.71 -8.80
C VAL A 38 1.63 -5.57 -7.33
N ILE A 39 2.81 -6.05 -6.95
CA ILE A 39 3.40 -5.88 -5.63
C ILE A 39 4.30 -4.65 -5.70
N PHE A 40 3.97 -3.62 -4.94
CA PHE A 40 4.78 -2.42 -4.79
C PHE A 40 5.65 -2.55 -3.55
N SER A 41 6.94 -2.31 -3.74
CA SER A 41 7.96 -2.35 -2.70
C SER A 41 9.02 -1.29 -2.99
N THR A 42 9.61 -0.70 -1.96
CA THR A 42 10.83 0.11 -2.17
C THR A 42 12.03 -0.80 -2.44
N GLN A 43 13.09 -0.23 -3.03
CA GLN A 43 14.36 -0.93 -3.24
C GLN A 43 15.00 -1.44 -1.94
N GLN A 44 14.79 -0.77 -0.80
CA GLN A 44 15.38 -1.16 0.49
C GLN A 44 14.80 -2.50 1.01
N GLU A 45 13.53 -2.76 0.74
CA GLU A 45 12.86 -4.01 1.19
C GLU A 45 13.37 -5.25 0.43
N LEU A 46 14.07 -5.06 -0.69
CA LEU A 46 14.72 -6.13 -1.43
C LEU A 46 15.90 -6.74 -0.65
N GLU A 47 16.37 -6.13 0.44
CA GLU A 47 17.35 -6.77 1.32
C GLU A 47 16.79 -8.08 1.93
N ASN A 48 15.46 -8.21 2.04
CA ASN A 48 14.76 -9.40 2.52
C ASN A 48 14.05 -10.17 1.39
N MET A 49 14.77 -10.46 0.30
CA MET A 49 14.23 -11.17 -0.89
C MET A 49 13.57 -12.53 -0.58
N ASP A 50 14.01 -13.25 0.45
CA ASP A 50 13.55 -14.61 0.71
C ASP A 50 12.06 -14.65 1.07
N GLU A 51 11.60 -13.75 1.95
CA GLU A 51 10.20 -13.70 2.37
C GLU A 51 9.29 -13.22 1.24
N LEU A 52 9.73 -12.19 0.51
CA LEU A 52 9.02 -11.71 -0.67
C LEU A 52 8.89 -12.81 -1.72
N SER A 53 9.91 -13.66 -1.87
CA SER A 53 9.88 -14.82 -2.78
C SER A 53 8.87 -15.89 -2.32
N VAL A 54 8.75 -16.14 -1.01
CA VAL A 54 7.73 -17.05 -0.45
C VAL A 54 6.33 -16.52 -0.75
N ILE A 55 6.09 -15.23 -0.51
CA ILE A 55 4.82 -14.56 -0.78
C ILE A 55 4.48 -14.62 -2.27
N LYS A 56 5.43 -14.25 -3.14
CA LYS A 56 5.25 -14.29 -4.60
C LYS A 56 4.91 -15.70 -5.08
N THR A 57 5.64 -16.71 -4.59
CA THR A 57 5.38 -18.12 -4.91
C THR A 57 3.99 -18.57 -4.42
N SER A 58 3.53 -18.08 -3.27
CA SER A 58 2.17 -18.34 -2.78
C SER A 58 1.11 -17.73 -3.70
N LEU A 59 1.32 -16.49 -4.15
CA LEU A 59 0.41 -15.79 -5.06
C LEU A 59 0.32 -16.49 -6.41
N GLU A 60 1.46 -16.83 -7.04
CA GLU A 60 1.52 -17.47 -8.36
C GLU A 60 0.82 -18.85 -8.40
N LYS A 61 0.63 -19.50 -7.24
CA LYS A 61 -0.13 -20.75 -7.13
C LYS A 61 -1.65 -20.56 -7.13
N HIS A 62 -2.15 -19.35 -6.88
CA HIS A 62 -3.57 -19.09 -6.60
C HIS A 62 -4.22 -18.03 -7.50
N ILE A 63 -3.42 -17.18 -8.15
CA ILE A 63 -3.92 -16.09 -9.01
C ILE A 63 -3.19 -16.06 -10.37
N ASP A 64 -3.80 -15.44 -11.37
CA ASP A 64 -3.41 -15.51 -12.77
C ASP A 64 -2.17 -14.66 -13.12
N GLY A 65 -1.86 -13.64 -12.33
CA GLY A 65 -0.73 -12.76 -12.59
C GLY A 65 -0.16 -12.10 -11.35
N VAL A 66 1.17 -12.18 -11.21
CA VAL A 66 1.92 -11.55 -10.12
C VAL A 66 3.12 -10.83 -10.70
N ILE A 67 3.19 -9.52 -10.48
CA ILE A 67 4.30 -8.69 -10.94
C ILE A 67 4.89 -7.97 -9.73
N LEU A 68 6.20 -7.98 -9.59
CA LEU A 68 6.90 -7.14 -8.62
C LEU A 68 7.27 -5.82 -9.32
N TYR A 69 6.94 -4.70 -8.68
CA TYR A 69 7.39 -3.37 -9.05
C TYR A 69 8.24 -2.83 -7.88
N ASP A 70 9.55 -2.85 -8.07
CA ASP A 70 10.56 -2.49 -7.10
C ASP A 70 11.37 -1.24 -7.50
N ASP A 71 11.00 -0.61 -8.62
CA ASP A 71 11.61 0.61 -9.14
C ASP A 71 10.96 1.87 -8.54
N ILE A 72 10.84 1.90 -7.20
CA ILE A 72 10.40 3.09 -6.46
C ILE A 72 11.40 3.40 -5.36
N ALA A 73 11.86 4.66 -5.34
CA ALA A 73 12.70 5.18 -4.29
C ALA A 73 11.97 5.25 -2.95
N LYS A 74 12.73 5.33 -1.85
CA LYS A 74 12.18 5.49 -0.50
C LYS A 74 11.38 6.80 -0.33
N GLU A 75 11.87 7.86 -0.95
CA GLU A 75 11.29 9.21 -0.92
C GLU A 75 10.84 9.52 -2.36
N PRO A 76 9.73 8.93 -2.85
CA PRO A 76 9.39 8.99 -4.25
C PRO A 76 8.94 10.38 -4.68
N SER A 77 9.23 10.74 -5.92
CA SER A 77 8.62 11.90 -6.55
C SER A 77 7.15 11.63 -6.93
N PRO A 78 6.31 12.66 -7.09
CA PRO A 78 4.95 12.48 -7.60
C PRO A 78 4.92 11.77 -8.96
N GLU A 79 5.90 12.05 -9.83
CA GLU A 79 6.01 11.43 -11.16
C GLU A 79 6.33 9.93 -11.08
N GLU A 80 7.10 9.49 -10.07
CA GLU A 80 7.34 8.07 -9.83
C GLU A 80 6.04 7.35 -9.40
N LEU A 81 5.20 7.99 -8.58
CA LEU A 81 3.89 7.46 -8.21
C LEU A 81 2.95 7.36 -9.42
N ASP A 82 2.95 8.38 -10.29
CA ASP A 82 2.17 8.38 -11.53
C ASP A 82 2.64 7.27 -12.49
N THR A 83 3.95 7.08 -12.60
CA THR A 83 4.57 6.02 -13.42
C THR A 83 4.19 4.63 -12.91
N ALA A 84 4.28 4.42 -11.60
CA ALA A 84 3.88 3.16 -10.95
C ALA A 84 2.38 2.86 -11.12
N ALA A 85 1.53 3.87 -11.00
CA ALA A 85 0.09 3.74 -11.23
C ALA A 85 -0.23 3.42 -12.70
N TYR A 86 0.45 4.09 -13.63
CA TYR A 86 0.31 3.83 -15.06
C TYR A 86 0.77 2.41 -15.44
N PHE A 87 1.88 1.94 -14.84
CA PHE A 87 2.34 0.58 -15.00
C PHE A 87 1.29 -0.45 -14.57
N ALA A 88 0.70 -0.29 -13.38
CA ALA A 88 -0.34 -1.20 -12.90
C ALA A 88 -1.59 -1.18 -13.79
N LYS A 89 -1.97 -0.01 -14.35
CA LYS A 89 -3.04 0.09 -15.35
C LYS A 89 -2.72 -0.75 -16.60
N ILE A 90 -1.52 -0.60 -17.19
CA ILE A 90 -1.12 -1.35 -18.39
C ILE A 90 -1.01 -2.85 -18.10
N ALA A 91 -0.53 -3.21 -16.91
CA ALA A 91 -0.43 -4.59 -16.47
C ALA A 91 -1.80 -5.29 -16.27
N ASN A 92 -2.90 -4.53 -16.38
CA ASN A 92 -4.26 -4.96 -16.07
C ASN A 92 -4.35 -5.55 -14.65
N ALA A 93 -3.75 -4.85 -13.68
CA ALA A 93 -3.87 -5.21 -12.27
C ALA A 93 -5.30 -4.95 -11.80
N ASP A 94 -5.95 -5.95 -11.21
CA ASP A 94 -7.28 -5.82 -10.61
C ASP A 94 -7.23 -5.66 -9.09
N CYS A 95 -6.07 -5.90 -8.48
CA CYS A 95 -5.73 -5.52 -7.12
C CYS A 95 -4.24 -5.15 -7.03
N ILE A 96 -3.83 -4.51 -5.95
CA ILE A 96 -2.41 -4.23 -5.68
C ILE A 96 -2.03 -4.61 -4.25
N ILE A 97 -0.75 -4.93 -4.07
CA ILE A 97 -0.16 -5.28 -2.78
C ILE A 97 0.91 -4.26 -2.44
N GLY A 98 0.79 -3.58 -1.30
CA GLY A 98 1.89 -2.83 -0.70
C GLY A 98 2.67 -3.73 0.26
N TYR A 99 3.92 -4.05 -0.06
CA TYR A 99 4.82 -4.85 0.77
C TYR A 99 5.97 -3.98 1.28
N GLY A 100 6.17 -3.91 2.59
CA GLY A 100 7.33 -3.22 3.16
C GLY A 100 7.07 -2.36 4.39
N SER A 101 7.96 -1.40 4.60
CA SER A 101 7.91 -0.35 5.62
C SER A 101 6.78 0.67 5.41
N TYR A 102 6.76 1.72 6.24
CA TYR A 102 5.73 2.76 6.16
C TYR A 102 5.80 3.54 4.84
N GLU A 103 6.98 3.64 4.22
CA GLU A 103 7.17 4.23 2.89
C GLU A 103 6.43 3.39 1.84
N SER A 104 6.71 2.09 1.73
CA SER A 104 6.02 1.17 0.80
C SER A 104 4.49 1.23 0.96
N ILE A 105 4.01 1.23 2.20
CA ILE A 105 2.58 1.27 2.50
C ILE A 105 1.96 2.61 2.09
N SER A 106 2.62 3.72 2.40
CA SER A 106 2.13 5.06 2.06
C SER A 106 2.00 5.22 0.54
N MET A 107 3.01 4.77 -0.20
CA MET A 107 3.01 4.79 -1.66
C MET A 107 1.91 3.91 -2.26
N ALA A 108 1.78 2.66 -1.80
CA ALA A 108 0.79 1.73 -2.33
C ALA A 108 -0.64 2.27 -2.19
N LYS A 109 -0.95 2.97 -1.09
CA LYS A 109 -2.27 3.61 -0.92
C LYS A 109 -2.55 4.70 -1.94
N LEU A 110 -1.55 5.51 -2.26
CA LEU A 110 -1.67 6.59 -3.24
C LEU A 110 -1.80 6.02 -4.64
N ILE A 111 -0.97 5.03 -4.97
CA ILE A 111 -1.02 4.33 -6.25
C ILE A 111 -2.40 3.68 -6.46
N ALA A 112 -3.00 3.06 -5.43
CA ALA A 112 -4.35 2.50 -5.51
C ALA A 112 -5.39 3.53 -6.00
N LEU A 113 -5.31 4.76 -5.45
CA LEU A 113 -6.18 5.86 -5.84
C LEU A 113 -5.89 6.36 -7.24
N LEU A 114 -4.62 6.59 -7.59
CA LEU A 114 -4.19 7.05 -8.92
C LEU A 114 -4.56 6.06 -10.03
N ILE A 115 -4.61 4.76 -9.73
CA ILE A 115 -5.05 3.75 -10.69
C ILE A 115 -6.51 3.96 -11.11
N THR A 116 -7.37 4.43 -10.21
CA THR A 116 -8.82 4.59 -10.52
C THR A 116 -9.22 6.03 -10.83
N ASN A 117 -8.38 6.98 -10.43
CA ASN A 117 -8.60 8.40 -10.60
C ASN A 117 -7.54 8.93 -11.56
N ASP A 118 -7.95 9.36 -12.75
CA ASP A 118 -7.07 9.95 -13.76
C ASP A 118 -6.67 11.39 -13.35
N ILE A 119 -5.94 11.49 -12.26
CA ILE A 119 -5.38 12.71 -11.67
C ILE A 119 -3.88 12.49 -11.47
N PHE A 120 -3.11 13.57 -11.48
CA PHE A 120 -1.69 13.51 -11.15
C PHE A 120 -1.49 13.40 -9.64
N ALA A 121 -0.43 12.69 -9.23
CA ALA A 121 -0.07 12.55 -7.84
C ALA A 121 0.13 13.90 -7.15
N GLU A 122 0.76 14.87 -7.83
CA GLU A 122 0.99 16.21 -7.29
C GLU A 122 -0.33 16.93 -6.95
N ASP A 123 -1.31 16.88 -7.84
CA ASP A 123 -2.64 17.46 -7.62
C ASP A 123 -3.35 16.77 -6.46
N MET A 124 -3.27 15.43 -6.38
CA MET A 124 -3.85 14.65 -5.30
C MET A 124 -3.28 15.03 -3.93
N ILE A 125 -1.96 15.21 -3.85
CA ILE A 125 -1.27 15.54 -2.60
C ILE A 125 -1.61 16.97 -2.13
N ASN A 126 -1.80 17.89 -3.08
CA ASN A 126 -2.01 19.32 -2.80
C ASN A 126 -3.48 19.70 -2.60
N ASP A 127 -4.43 19.00 -3.24
CA ASP A 127 -5.87 19.30 -3.11
C ASP A 127 -6.64 18.25 -2.30
N ARG A 128 -7.06 18.63 -1.10
CA ARG A 128 -7.85 17.80 -0.19
C ARG A 128 -9.35 17.74 -0.51
N LYS A 129 -9.83 18.47 -1.51
CA LYS A 129 -11.27 18.56 -1.88
C LYS A 129 -11.62 17.79 -3.15
N LEU A 130 -10.68 17.02 -3.70
CA LEU A 130 -10.91 16.21 -4.88
C LEU A 130 -12.02 15.18 -4.64
N LYS A 131 -12.91 15.05 -5.62
CA LYS A 131 -13.92 13.99 -5.63
C LYS A 131 -13.29 12.73 -6.21
N LEU A 132 -12.93 11.81 -5.32
CA LEU A 132 -12.27 10.56 -5.70
C LEU A 132 -13.26 9.40 -5.83
N LYS A 133 -13.01 8.53 -6.79
CA LYS A 133 -13.66 7.22 -6.95
C LYS A 133 -12.95 6.19 -6.09
N LYS A 134 -13.70 5.16 -5.67
CA LYS A 134 -13.17 4.01 -4.92
C LYS A 134 -11.96 3.42 -5.66
N PRO A 135 -10.80 3.23 -5.01
CA PRO A 135 -9.64 2.61 -5.64
C PRO A 135 -9.91 1.13 -5.96
N ILE A 136 -9.05 0.54 -6.79
CA ILE A 136 -8.94 -0.91 -6.87
C ILE A 136 -8.57 -1.48 -5.48
N PRO A 137 -8.93 -2.74 -5.19
CA PRO A 137 -8.58 -3.37 -3.92
C PRO A 137 -7.09 -3.26 -3.59
N LEU A 138 -6.81 -2.74 -2.40
CA LEU A 138 -5.47 -2.62 -1.84
C LEU A 138 -5.29 -3.63 -0.72
N ILE A 139 -4.22 -4.42 -0.81
CA ILE A 139 -3.77 -5.33 0.24
C ILE A 139 -2.45 -4.79 0.80
N LEU A 140 -2.28 -4.78 2.12
CA LEU A 140 -1.04 -4.37 2.76
C LEU A 140 -0.39 -5.54 3.51
N ILE A 141 0.92 -5.70 3.31
CA ILE A 141 1.76 -6.69 3.98
C ILE A 141 2.93 -5.92 4.63
N PRO A 142 2.75 -5.40 5.85
CA PRO A 142 3.81 -4.67 6.54
C PRO A 142 4.97 -5.59 6.90
N THR A 143 6.20 -5.19 6.54
CA THR A 143 7.43 -5.86 6.98
C THR A 143 7.99 -5.30 8.27
N HIS A 144 7.41 -4.21 8.78
CA HIS A 144 7.82 -3.52 9.99
C HIS A 144 6.58 -3.11 10.79
N PRO A 145 6.70 -2.88 12.11
CA PRO A 145 5.72 -2.11 12.85
C PRO A 145 5.60 -0.69 12.26
N VAL A 146 4.48 -0.40 11.60
CA VAL A 146 4.25 0.84 10.85
C VAL A 146 3.31 1.81 11.59
N PHE A 147 3.33 1.79 12.92
CA PHE A 147 2.61 2.72 13.80
C PHE A 147 1.09 2.79 13.57
N GLY A 148 0.48 1.74 13.02
CA GLY A 148 -0.95 1.73 12.69
C GLY A 148 -1.29 2.50 11.41
N LEU A 149 -0.28 2.96 10.65
CA LEU A 149 -0.50 3.64 9.37
C LEU A 149 -1.22 2.72 8.39
N GLU A 150 -0.89 1.44 8.31
CA GLU A 150 -1.59 0.41 7.55
C GLU A 150 -3.09 0.37 7.86
N CYS A 151 -3.46 0.66 9.11
CA CYS A 151 -4.84 0.68 9.59
C CYS A 151 -5.50 2.07 9.52
N SER A 152 -4.85 3.08 8.93
CA SER A 152 -5.32 4.47 8.92
C SER A 152 -5.62 4.98 7.51
N PRO A 153 -6.55 5.95 7.34
CA PRO A 153 -6.83 6.59 6.06
C PRO A 153 -5.86 7.75 5.80
N ILE A 154 -4.58 7.53 6.08
CA ILE A 154 -3.50 8.52 5.95
C ILE A 154 -2.37 7.89 5.15
N SER A 155 -1.78 8.71 4.27
CA SER A 155 -0.52 8.44 3.59
C SER A 155 0.42 9.63 3.78
N THR A 156 1.69 9.33 4.04
CA THR A 156 2.75 10.31 4.25
C THR A 156 3.76 10.19 3.13
N ILE A 157 4.12 11.31 2.52
CA ILE A 157 5.12 11.37 1.45
C ILE A 157 6.13 12.44 1.82
N LEU A 158 7.40 12.16 1.56
CA LEU A 158 8.47 13.11 1.73
C LEU A 158 8.89 13.59 0.34
N LEU A 159 8.74 14.90 0.09
CA LEU A 159 8.94 15.50 -1.23
C LEU A 159 10.19 16.38 -1.26
N GLY A 160 11.02 16.16 -2.29
CA GLY A 160 12.13 17.04 -2.69
C GLY A 160 13.36 17.03 -1.79
N ASP A 161 14.40 17.73 -2.25
CA ASP A 161 15.71 17.82 -1.56
C ASP A 161 15.63 18.48 -0.17
N GLU A 162 14.63 19.35 0.04
CA GLU A 162 14.37 20.02 1.32
C GLU A 162 13.58 19.16 2.33
N LYS A 163 13.24 17.92 1.96
CA LYS A 163 12.56 16.94 2.82
C LYS A 163 11.24 17.43 3.41
N ILE A 164 10.42 18.06 2.58
CA ILE A 164 9.11 18.55 3.02
C ILE A 164 8.16 17.37 3.19
N THR A 165 7.76 17.08 4.43
CA THR A 165 6.76 16.07 4.71
C THR A 165 5.36 16.57 4.35
N ARG A 166 4.67 15.85 3.46
CA ARG A 166 3.26 16.05 3.11
C ARG A 166 2.42 14.88 3.61
N TYR A 167 1.20 15.19 3.98
CA TYR A 167 0.21 14.22 4.43
C TYR A 167 -1.04 14.35 3.57
N PHE A 168 -1.44 13.22 2.99
CA PHE A 168 -2.70 13.06 2.31
C PHE A 168 -3.61 12.14 3.14
N SER A 169 -4.84 12.59 3.39
CA SER A 169 -5.81 11.84 4.18
C SER A 169 -7.14 11.79 3.45
N HIS A 170 -7.64 10.60 3.20
CA HIS A 170 -8.91 10.36 2.54
C HIS A 170 -9.45 9.00 2.98
N GLU A 171 -10.75 8.90 3.24
CA GLU A 171 -11.38 7.65 3.70
C GLU A 171 -11.14 6.47 2.75
N LEU A 172 -10.94 6.75 1.48
CA LEU A 172 -10.65 5.73 0.46
C LEU A 172 -9.22 5.17 0.51
N LEU A 173 -8.35 5.67 1.39
CA LEU A 173 -7.00 5.13 1.59
C LEU A 173 -6.98 3.86 2.46
N PHE A 174 -8.12 3.47 3.04
CA PHE A 174 -8.19 2.22 3.79
C PHE A 174 -7.97 1.03 2.85
N PRO A 175 -7.09 0.08 3.23
CA PRO A 175 -6.94 -1.16 2.49
C PRO A 175 -8.16 -2.06 2.67
N GLU A 176 -8.35 -2.97 1.72
CA GLU A 176 -9.36 -4.03 1.82
C GLU A 176 -8.90 -5.14 2.78
N LEU A 177 -7.60 -5.46 2.76
CA LEU A 177 -7.00 -6.48 3.62
C LEU A 177 -5.62 -6.06 4.09
N ILE A 178 -5.34 -6.29 5.37
CA ILE A 178 -4.00 -6.21 5.97
C ILE A 178 -3.61 -7.64 6.37
N ILE A 179 -2.46 -8.10 5.89
CA ILE A 179 -1.88 -9.40 6.27
C ILE A 179 -0.65 -9.11 7.12
N ALA A 180 -0.81 -9.20 8.44
CA ALA A 180 0.22 -8.93 9.40
C ALA A 180 0.83 -10.25 9.91
N ASP A 181 2.09 -10.49 9.56
CA ASP A 181 2.86 -11.62 10.03
C ASP A 181 3.95 -11.15 11.02
N PRO A 182 3.83 -11.49 12.32
CA PRO A 182 4.83 -11.09 13.31
C PRO A 182 6.22 -11.64 13.00
N LYS A 183 6.38 -12.77 12.30
CA LYS A 183 7.70 -13.28 11.92
C LYS A 183 8.36 -12.39 10.88
N ILE A 184 7.61 -11.96 9.86
CA ILE A 184 8.11 -11.02 8.85
C ILE A 184 8.57 -9.74 9.54
N SER A 185 7.77 -9.21 10.47
CA SER A 185 8.12 -8.01 11.23
C SER A 185 9.28 -8.14 12.22
N SER A 186 9.68 -9.38 12.55
CA SER A 186 10.71 -9.66 13.56
C SER A 186 12.13 -9.67 13.01
N PHE A 187 12.32 -9.68 11.68
CA PHE A 187 13.63 -9.69 11.02
C PHE A 187 14.38 -8.35 11.10
N MET A 188 14.05 -7.49 12.06
CA MET A 188 14.83 -6.30 12.34
C MET A 188 16.26 -6.70 12.71
N SER A 189 17.21 -6.42 11.80
CA SER A 189 18.61 -6.23 12.19
C SER A 189 18.65 -5.05 13.15
N SER A 190 18.91 -5.37 14.42
CA SER A 190 19.32 -4.41 15.45
C SER A 190 20.58 -3.65 15.06
#